data_AF-A0A146M6N7-F1
#
_entry.id   AF-A0A146M6N7-F1
#
_cell.length_a   1.000
_cell.length_b   1.000
_cell.length_c   1.000
_cell.angle_alpha   90.00
_cell.angle_beta   90.00
_cell.angle_gamma   90.00
#
_symmetry.space_group_name_H-M   'P 1'
#
loop_
_entity.id
_entity.type
_entity.pdbx_description
1 polymer ?
#
loop_
_entity_poly.entity_id
_entity_poly.type
_entity_poly.pdbx_seq_one_letter_code
_entity_poly.pdbx_strand_id
1 'polypeptide(L)'
;VIPKITTMLYFALRAKHVPPNVNLCSKHFIQQLFPPLPILPNSTRVEMEELAKHGTTYPPEILGLLEEQVQELGLKDDWGETCVPSGGWTLNKDPVGRRNGKQPTQEMQNVITKTIEEAKARVSKKKVEANQCLTHKAIQETLDILRGATMIVYPMGLPPHEPIRLELENNEDLSGTQASAEVVDPNLAQLWFSGKEILRGKKMKDFVGNNEKTKIIVKISQVGKGAPGREPVMTEEERKQLMLQEYRRQEELKKLEADDDDDYHNAAWADGSTLKRSFQGLSNISWRPK
;
A
#
# COMPACT_ATOMS: atom_id res chain seq x y z
N VAL A 1 7.39 10.86 0.98
CA VAL A 1 6.95 11.42 2.29
C VAL A 1 5.45 11.21 2.43
N ILE A 2 4.98 9.97 2.68
CA ILE A 2 3.55 9.68 2.85
C ILE A 2 3.40 8.47 3.81
N PRO A 3 2.95 8.67 5.06
CA PRO A 3 2.79 7.62 6.06
C PRO A 3 1.33 7.14 6.09
N LYS A 4 1.03 5.88 5.77
CA LYS A 4 -0.36 5.37 5.85
C LYS A 4 -0.48 3.88 6.20
N ILE A 5 -0.98 3.66 7.42
CA ILE A 5 -1.81 2.53 7.87
C ILE A 5 -1.04 1.27 8.30
N THR A 6 0.12 1.40 8.92
CA THR A 6 0.79 0.29 9.63
C THR A 6 0.16 0.02 11.02
N THR A 7 -0.64 0.98 11.53
CA THR A 7 -1.06 1.01 12.93
C THR A 7 -2.18 0.01 13.31
N MET A 8 -2.95 -0.56 12.37
CA MET A 8 -3.98 -1.55 12.73
C MET A 8 -3.40 -2.92 13.11
N LEU A 9 -2.23 -3.30 12.59
CA LEU A 9 -1.56 -4.55 13.00
C LEU A 9 -0.79 -4.37 14.32
N TYR A 10 -0.12 -3.23 14.53
CA TYR A 10 0.53 -2.91 15.82
C TYR A 10 -0.48 -2.76 16.97
N PHE A 11 -1.71 -2.30 16.68
CA PHE A 11 -2.81 -2.25 17.64
C PHE A 11 -3.22 -3.62 18.16
N ALA A 12 -3.06 -4.68 17.35
CA ALA A 12 -3.52 -6.00 17.72
C ALA A 12 -2.61 -6.70 18.73
N LEU A 13 -1.31 -6.41 18.64
CA LEU A 13 -0.27 -7.16 19.32
C LEU A 13 0.15 -6.57 20.69
N ARG A 14 -0.04 -5.25 20.93
CA ARG A 14 0.31 -4.60 22.22
C ARG A 14 -0.85 -4.49 23.23
N ALA A 15 -2.04 -4.99 22.90
CA ALA A 15 -3.21 -4.93 23.78
C ALA A 15 -3.31 -6.14 24.75
N LYS A 16 -2.27 -6.41 25.55
CA LYS A 16 -2.37 -7.39 26.66
C LYS A 16 -3.15 -6.87 27.89
N HIS A 17 -3.52 -5.59 27.94
CA HIS A 17 -4.34 -5.02 29.02
C HIS A 17 -5.30 -3.92 28.55
N VAL A 18 -6.37 -4.28 27.82
CA VAL A 18 -7.55 -3.40 27.63
C VAL A 18 -8.82 -4.26 27.79
N PRO A 19 -9.83 -3.80 28.55
CA PRO A 19 -11.00 -4.62 28.92
C PRO A 19 -11.81 -5.12 27.70
N PRO A 20 -12.52 -6.25 27.83
CA PRO A 20 -13.08 -7.05 26.72
C PRO A 20 -14.25 -6.43 25.93
N ASN A 21 -14.53 -5.13 26.08
CA ASN A 21 -15.76 -4.49 25.59
C ASN A 21 -15.52 -3.26 24.70
N VAL A 22 -14.71 -3.39 23.65
CA VAL A 22 -14.68 -2.39 22.56
C VAL A 22 -15.10 -3.05 21.25
N ASN A 23 -16.41 -3.23 21.10
CA ASN A 23 -17.02 -3.50 19.79
C ASN A 23 -16.92 -2.24 18.93
N LEU A 24 -15.94 -2.18 18.02
CA LEU A 24 -15.92 -1.23 16.91
C LEU A 24 -16.96 -1.64 15.86
N CYS A 25 -18.23 -1.52 16.22
CA CYS A 25 -19.37 -1.74 15.33
C CYS A 25 -19.82 -0.40 14.76
N SER A 26 -19.32 -0.03 13.58
CA SER A 26 -20.00 0.94 12.71
C SER A 26 -19.80 0.54 11.25
N LYS A 27 -20.92 0.27 10.58
CA LYS A 27 -21.08 -0.44 9.30
C LYS A 27 -20.45 0.20 8.04
N HIS A 28 -19.72 1.30 8.11
CA HIS A 28 -19.18 1.93 6.90
C HIS A 28 -17.80 2.54 7.16
N PHE A 29 -16.76 1.77 6.83
CA PHE A 29 -15.39 2.26 6.76
C PHE A 29 -14.95 2.08 5.31
N ILE A 30 -14.90 3.17 4.53
CA ILE A 30 -14.34 3.11 3.17
C ILE A 30 -13.26 4.19 2.96
N GLN A 31 -12.22 3.70 2.30
CA GLN A 31 -10.97 4.14 1.63
C GLN A 31 -10.93 5.40 0.75
N GLN A 32 -9.74 6.01 0.56
CA GLN A 32 -9.34 6.52 -0.78
C GLN A 32 -7.82 6.67 -1.02
N LEU A 33 -7.44 6.28 -2.26
CA LEU A 33 -6.38 6.74 -3.18
C LEU A 33 -4.96 7.00 -2.65
N PHE A 34 -4.15 5.94 -2.53
CA PHE A 34 -2.68 6.03 -2.58
C PHE A 34 -2.15 4.78 -3.30
N PRO A 35 -0.97 4.85 -3.98
CA PRO A 35 -0.23 3.67 -4.44
C PRO A 35 -0.06 2.67 -3.27
N PRO A 36 0.24 1.38 -3.51
CA PRO A 36 0.17 0.34 -2.47
C PRO A 36 1.11 0.65 -1.28
N LEU A 37 0.60 1.36 -0.27
CA LEU A 37 1.33 1.72 0.95
C LEU A 37 1.24 0.59 2.00
N PRO A 38 2.27 0.45 2.86
CA PRO A 38 2.56 -0.76 3.63
C PRO A 38 1.70 -0.83 4.90
N ILE A 39 0.61 -1.58 4.85
CA ILE A 39 -0.35 -1.74 5.95
C ILE A 39 0.10 -2.85 6.92
N LEU A 40 1.40 -2.99 7.22
CA LEU A 40 1.95 -4.24 7.79
C LEU A 40 1.44 -5.51 7.04
N PRO A 41 1.70 -5.58 5.71
CA PRO A 41 2.07 -6.84 5.09
C PRO A 41 3.01 -6.59 3.89
N ASN A 42 3.91 -5.62 4.00
CA ASN A 42 4.97 -5.43 3.00
C ASN A 42 6.30 -5.92 3.58
N SER A 43 6.71 -5.47 4.78
CA SER A 43 7.91 -5.99 5.45
C SER A 43 7.79 -7.49 5.73
N THR A 44 6.88 -7.88 6.64
CA THR A 44 6.56 -9.29 6.94
C THR A 44 6.32 -10.16 5.70
N ARG A 45 5.59 -9.63 4.70
CA ARG A 45 5.35 -10.36 3.45
C ARG A 45 6.64 -10.57 2.66
N VAL A 46 7.41 -9.50 2.42
CA VAL A 46 8.66 -9.57 1.65
C VAL A 46 9.62 -10.49 2.36
N GLU A 47 9.75 -10.39 3.67
CA GLU A 47 10.59 -11.27 4.46
C GLU A 47 10.11 -12.74 4.39
N MET A 48 8.81 -13.02 4.45
CA MET A 48 8.28 -14.39 4.26
C MET A 48 8.44 -14.90 2.81
N GLU A 49 8.32 -14.05 1.79
CA GLU A 49 8.59 -14.38 0.39
C GLU A 49 10.08 -14.70 0.17
N GLU A 50 10.97 -13.94 0.81
CA GLU A 50 12.42 -14.20 0.79
C GLU A 50 12.78 -15.47 1.58
N LEU A 51 12.13 -15.73 2.72
CA LEU A 51 12.27 -16.98 3.49
C LEU A 51 11.91 -18.19 2.62
N ALA A 52 10.84 -18.09 1.82
CA ALA A 52 10.43 -19.16 0.92
C ALA A 52 11.46 -19.39 -0.21
N LYS A 53 12.16 -18.35 -0.68
CA LYS A 53 13.13 -18.45 -1.78
C LYS A 53 14.55 -18.81 -1.35
N HIS A 54 15.00 -18.28 -0.22
CA HIS A 54 16.41 -18.26 0.17
C HIS A 54 16.67 -18.82 1.58
N GLY A 55 15.65 -19.23 2.34
CA GLY A 55 15.85 -19.79 3.68
C GLY A 55 16.05 -18.73 4.75
N THR A 56 16.57 -19.13 5.92
CA THR A 56 16.70 -18.25 7.10
C THR A 56 17.84 -17.23 6.96
N THR A 57 17.76 -16.13 7.70
CA THR A 57 18.80 -15.10 7.77
C THR A 57 20.05 -15.58 8.49
N TYR A 58 21.21 -15.10 8.05
CA TYR A 58 22.47 -15.34 8.74
C TYR A 58 22.48 -14.65 10.12
N PRO A 59 23.19 -15.22 11.09
CA PRO A 59 23.44 -14.57 12.37
C PRO A 59 24.12 -13.20 12.17
N PRO A 60 23.89 -12.22 13.07
CA PRO A 60 24.51 -10.88 12.98
C PRO A 60 26.05 -10.89 12.88
N GLU A 61 26.70 -11.95 13.38
CA GLU A 61 28.15 -12.14 13.34
C GLU A 61 28.68 -12.48 11.94
N ILE A 62 27.87 -13.16 11.12
CA ILE A 62 28.22 -13.59 9.76
C ILE A 62 27.68 -12.60 8.72
N LEU A 63 26.62 -11.89 9.06
CA LEU A 63 25.92 -10.97 8.17
C LEU A 63 26.85 -9.87 7.64
N GLY A 64 27.02 -9.79 6.32
CA GLY A 64 27.82 -8.77 5.66
C GLY A 64 29.30 -9.10 5.51
N LEU A 65 29.73 -10.31 5.90
CA LEU A 65 31.07 -10.83 5.62
C LEU A 65 31.10 -11.60 4.29
N LEU A 66 32.25 -11.57 3.62
CA LEU A 66 32.51 -12.42 2.45
C LEU A 66 32.72 -13.88 2.88
N GLU A 67 32.40 -14.84 2.00
CA GLU A 67 32.59 -16.28 2.28
C GLU A 67 34.04 -16.62 2.69
N GLU A 68 35.03 -15.90 2.15
CA GLU A 68 36.45 -16.03 2.51
C GLU A 68 36.73 -15.57 3.95
N GLN A 69 36.18 -14.42 4.34
CA GLN A 69 36.36 -13.87 5.69
C GLN A 69 35.70 -14.75 6.76
N VAL A 70 34.56 -15.34 6.43
CA VAL A 70 33.86 -16.29 7.31
C VAL A 70 34.72 -17.54 7.55
N GLN A 71 35.40 -18.04 6.51
CA GLN A 71 36.33 -19.17 6.63
C GLN A 71 37.58 -18.82 7.42
N GLU A 72 38.18 -17.64 7.21
CA GLU A 72 39.34 -17.16 7.95
C GLU A 72 39.05 -16.96 9.44
N LEU A 73 37.87 -16.42 9.76
CA LEU A 73 37.40 -16.22 11.14
C LEU A 73 36.86 -17.50 11.79
N GLY A 74 36.69 -18.58 11.01
CA GLY A 74 36.16 -19.85 11.48
C GLY A 74 34.70 -19.78 11.97
N LEU A 75 33.94 -18.78 11.52
CA LEU A 75 32.54 -18.58 11.91
C LEU A 75 31.64 -19.60 11.20
N LYS A 76 30.67 -20.16 11.94
CA LYS A 76 29.73 -21.17 11.43
C LYS A 76 28.30 -20.77 11.74
N ASP A 77 27.40 -21.11 10.82
CA ASP A 77 25.96 -20.88 10.98
C ASP A 77 25.32 -22.04 11.77
N ASP A 78 25.42 -21.97 13.10
CA ASP A 78 24.83 -22.95 14.03
C ASP A 78 23.29 -23.02 13.89
N TRP A 79 22.67 -21.89 13.55
CA TRP A 79 21.22 -21.77 13.38
C TRP A 79 20.74 -22.42 12.09
N GLY A 80 21.54 -22.38 11.02
CA GLY A 80 21.23 -23.08 9.78
C GLY A 80 21.20 -24.60 9.92
N GLU A 81 21.89 -25.18 10.90
CA GLU A 81 21.85 -26.63 11.19
C GLU A 81 20.68 -27.00 12.11
N THR A 82 20.28 -26.08 12.99
CA THR A 82 19.19 -26.29 13.95
C THR A 82 17.81 -26.05 13.30
N CYS A 83 17.70 -24.98 12.51
CA CYS A 83 16.44 -24.52 11.91
C CYS A 83 16.30 -25.04 10.48
N VAL A 84 16.12 -26.37 10.33
CA VAL A 84 15.95 -27.01 9.03
C VAL A 84 14.48 -27.01 8.62
N PRO A 85 14.16 -26.66 7.36
CA PRO A 85 12.79 -26.74 6.87
C PRO A 85 12.30 -28.20 6.79
N SER A 86 11.00 -28.37 7.04
CA SER A 86 10.31 -29.65 6.95
C SER A 86 10.37 -30.18 5.52
N GLY A 87 10.76 -31.46 5.36
CA GLY A 87 10.91 -32.09 4.04
C GLY A 87 12.23 -31.78 3.32
N GLY A 88 13.22 -31.20 4.00
CA GLY A 88 14.56 -30.95 3.45
C GLY A 88 14.70 -29.58 2.76
N TRP A 89 15.88 -29.33 2.18
CA TRP A 89 16.20 -28.06 1.55
C TRP A 89 16.97 -28.24 0.24
N THR A 90 16.86 -27.23 -0.63
CA THR A 90 17.64 -27.08 -1.86
C THR A 90 18.50 -25.82 -1.77
N LEU A 91 19.68 -25.83 -2.39
CA LEU A 91 20.57 -24.67 -2.35
C LEU A 91 20.12 -23.61 -3.36
N ASN A 92 19.75 -22.43 -2.87
CA ASN A 92 19.49 -21.24 -3.68
C ASN A 92 20.01 -20.00 -2.98
N LYS A 93 21.23 -19.59 -3.35
CA LYS A 93 21.92 -18.46 -2.72
C LYS A 93 21.13 -17.16 -2.91
N ASP A 94 21.08 -16.37 -1.85
CA ASP A 94 20.49 -15.04 -1.86
C ASP A 94 21.39 -14.07 -2.67
N PRO A 95 20.87 -13.34 -3.67
CA PRO A 95 21.65 -12.33 -4.39
C PRO A 95 22.18 -11.21 -3.49
N VAL A 96 21.52 -10.94 -2.35
CA VAL A 96 21.92 -9.89 -1.40
C VAL A 96 22.89 -10.44 -0.34
N GLY A 97 23.02 -11.76 -0.21
CA GLY A 97 23.89 -12.41 0.78
C GLY A 97 23.43 -12.25 2.22
N ARG A 98 22.13 -11.97 2.47
CA ARG A 98 21.57 -11.85 3.84
C ARG A 98 21.13 -13.19 4.40
N ARG A 99 20.69 -14.11 3.54
CA ARG A 99 20.13 -15.43 3.90
C ARG A 99 21.07 -16.57 3.54
N ASN A 100 20.92 -17.70 4.25
CA ASN A 100 21.81 -18.86 4.14
C ASN A 100 21.65 -19.69 2.86
N GLY A 101 20.62 -19.41 2.06
CA GLY A 101 20.36 -20.10 0.81
C GLY A 101 19.78 -21.50 0.98
N LYS A 102 19.39 -21.91 2.20
CA LYS A 102 18.71 -23.20 2.46
C LYS A 102 17.22 -23.07 2.14
N GLN A 103 16.90 -23.12 0.85
CA GLN A 103 15.54 -22.97 0.36
C GLN A 103 14.66 -24.18 0.76
N PRO A 104 13.46 -23.97 1.33
CA PRO A 104 12.50 -25.05 1.60
C PRO A 104 12.03 -25.77 0.33
N THR A 105 11.52 -27.00 0.45
CA THR A 105 10.94 -27.75 -0.66
C THR A 105 9.76 -27.02 -1.32
N GLN A 106 9.50 -27.27 -2.61
CA GLN A 106 8.43 -26.59 -3.37
C GLN A 106 7.05 -26.68 -2.68
N GLU A 107 6.74 -27.80 -2.04
CA GLU A 107 5.50 -27.97 -1.28
C GLU A 107 5.39 -26.97 -0.12
N MET A 108 6.46 -26.79 0.65
CA MET A 108 6.51 -25.86 1.78
C MET A 108 6.52 -24.40 1.33
N GLN A 109 7.17 -24.10 0.19
CA GLN A 109 7.08 -22.78 -0.43
C GLN A 109 5.64 -22.43 -0.81
N ASN A 110 4.89 -23.41 -1.33
CA ASN A 110 3.49 -23.22 -1.68
C ASN A 110 2.63 -22.96 -0.42
N VAL A 111 2.94 -23.57 0.72
CA VAL A 111 2.27 -23.29 2.00
C VAL A 111 2.48 -21.83 2.42
N ILE A 112 3.73 -21.34 2.39
CA ILE A 112 4.03 -19.94 2.72
C ILE A 112 3.33 -18.98 1.75
N THR A 113 3.40 -19.27 0.45
CA THR A 113 2.83 -18.38 -0.58
C THR A 113 1.30 -18.30 -0.47
N LYS A 114 0.63 -19.44 -0.28
CA LYS A 114 -0.84 -19.48 -0.09
C LYS A 114 -1.27 -18.74 1.17
N THR A 115 -0.58 -18.95 2.28
CA THR A 115 -0.92 -18.30 3.56
C THR A 115 -0.72 -16.78 3.49
N ILE A 116 0.28 -16.30 2.77
CA ILE A 116 0.47 -14.88 2.45
C ILE A 116 -0.70 -14.33 1.63
N GLU A 117 -1.13 -15.05 0.58
CA GLU A 117 -2.25 -14.65 -0.27
C GLU A 117 -3.57 -14.59 0.51
N GLU A 118 -3.81 -15.57 1.38
CA GLU A 118 -4.97 -15.63 2.28
C GLU A 118 -4.97 -14.47 3.27
N ALA A 119 -3.82 -14.19 3.91
CA ALA A 119 -3.67 -13.06 4.82
C ALA A 119 -3.91 -11.73 4.10
N LYS A 120 -3.38 -11.58 2.88
CA LYS A 120 -3.58 -10.41 2.03
C LYS A 120 -5.05 -10.24 1.66
N ALA A 121 -5.74 -11.30 1.26
CA ALA A 121 -7.17 -11.25 0.97
C ALA A 121 -7.97 -10.81 2.20
N ARG A 122 -7.57 -11.29 3.38
CA ARG A 122 -8.23 -11.00 4.66
C ARG A 122 -8.05 -9.55 5.15
N VAL A 123 -6.96 -8.87 4.79
CA VAL A 123 -6.70 -7.46 5.16
C VAL A 123 -6.96 -6.49 3.99
N SER A 124 -7.28 -7.00 2.81
CA SER A 124 -7.39 -6.19 1.59
C SER A 124 -8.46 -5.09 1.65
N LYS A 125 -8.17 -4.01 0.91
CA LYS A 125 -9.11 -2.90 0.67
C LYS A 125 -10.40 -3.32 -0.05
N LYS A 126 -10.48 -4.51 -0.64
CA LYS A 126 -11.70 -5.01 -1.29
C LYS A 126 -12.82 -5.29 -0.28
N LYS A 127 -12.49 -5.61 0.97
CA LYS A 127 -13.48 -5.84 2.04
C LYS A 127 -14.31 -4.62 2.35
N VAL A 128 -13.68 -3.47 2.21
CA VAL A 128 -14.27 -2.16 2.41
C VAL A 128 -15.38 -1.91 1.37
N GLU A 129 -15.15 -2.24 0.10
CA GLU A 129 -16.17 -2.19 -0.96
C GLU A 129 -17.32 -3.19 -0.72
N ALA A 130 -17.01 -4.35 -0.16
CA ALA A 130 -17.99 -5.36 0.24
C ALA A 130 -18.73 -5.04 1.56
N ASN A 131 -18.51 -3.85 2.15
CA ASN A 131 -19.06 -3.44 3.45
C ASN A 131 -18.79 -4.43 4.60
N GLN A 132 -17.70 -5.20 4.51
CA GLN A 132 -17.30 -6.13 5.56
C GLN A 132 -16.37 -5.42 6.56
N CYS A 133 -16.78 -5.38 7.82
CA CYS A 133 -15.96 -4.81 8.89
C CYS A 133 -14.76 -5.71 9.24
N LEU A 134 -13.63 -5.08 9.54
CA LEU A 134 -12.44 -5.76 10.06
C LEU A 134 -12.45 -5.69 11.60
N THR A 135 -12.38 -6.83 12.27
CA THR A 135 -12.34 -6.92 13.74
C THR A 135 -10.95 -7.27 14.24
N HIS A 136 -10.62 -6.86 15.46
CA HIS A 136 -9.33 -7.21 16.11
C HIS A 136 -9.11 -8.73 16.16
N LYS A 137 -10.16 -9.50 16.51
CA LYS A 137 -10.11 -10.97 16.51
C LYS A 137 -9.71 -11.53 15.15
N ALA A 138 -10.30 -11.01 14.06
CA ALA A 138 -9.96 -11.46 12.71
C ALA A 138 -8.50 -11.17 12.34
N ILE A 139 -7.92 -10.05 12.81
CA ILE A 139 -6.49 -9.76 12.62
C ILE A 139 -5.64 -10.76 13.40
N GLN A 140 -5.97 -11.01 14.67
CA GLN A 140 -5.22 -11.95 15.50
C GLN A 140 -5.25 -13.37 14.91
N GLU A 141 -6.42 -13.84 14.46
CA GLU A 141 -6.55 -15.11 13.75
C GLU A 141 -5.69 -15.16 12.47
N THR A 142 -5.54 -14.03 11.76
CA THR A 142 -4.67 -13.96 10.57
C THR A 142 -3.21 -14.11 10.95
N LEU A 143 -2.78 -13.47 12.03
CA LEU A 143 -1.43 -13.59 12.56
C LEU A 143 -1.14 -15.01 13.05
N ASP A 144 -2.11 -15.65 13.68
CA ASP A 144 -1.97 -17.02 14.16
C ASP A 144 -1.90 -18.03 13.00
N ILE A 145 -2.60 -17.78 11.88
CA ILE A 145 -2.44 -18.55 10.63
C ILE A 145 -1.01 -18.40 10.08
N LEU A 146 -0.46 -17.19 10.05
CA LEU A 146 0.91 -16.95 9.58
C LEU A 146 1.94 -17.64 10.49
N ARG A 147 1.78 -17.55 11.82
CA ARG A 147 2.62 -18.27 12.79
C ARG A 147 2.53 -19.79 12.60
N GLY A 148 1.31 -20.31 12.41
CA GLY A 148 1.10 -21.73 12.14
C GLY A 148 1.79 -22.19 10.86
N ALA A 149 1.71 -21.41 9.78
CA ALA A 149 2.40 -21.68 8.53
C ALA A 149 3.92 -21.71 8.71
N THR A 150 4.49 -20.76 9.44
CA THR A 150 5.91 -20.74 9.77
C THR A 150 6.32 -21.97 10.58
N MET A 151 5.52 -22.40 11.56
CA MET A 151 5.78 -23.62 12.34
C MET A 151 5.69 -24.90 11.51
N ILE A 152 4.82 -24.96 10.50
CA ILE A 152 4.73 -26.10 9.59
C ILE A 152 6.00 -26.22 8.76
N VAL A 153 6.51 -25.09 8.25
CA VAL A 153 7.74 -25.09 7.43
C VAL A 153 8.98 -25.28 8.31
N TYR A 154 9.04 -24.65 9.48
CA TYR A 154 10.16 -24.72 10.40
C TYR A 154 9.69 -25.25 11.77
N PRO A 155 9.64 -26.58 11.96
CA PRO A 155 9.10 -27.19 13.19
C PRO A 155 9.95 -26.90 14.43
N MET A 156 11.26 -26.66 14.25
CA MET A 156 12.18 -26.26 15.32
C MET A 156 12.14 -24.74 15.59
N GLY A 157 11.27 -24.01 14.89
CA GLY A 157 11.18 -22.56 14.95
C GLY A 157 12.18 -21.85 14.04
N LEU A 158 12.03 -20.52 13.98
CA LEU A 158 12.97 -19.65 13.28
C LEU A 158 14.08 -19.18 14.23
N PRO A 159 15.26 -18.81 13.71
CA PRO A 159 16.33 -18.23 14.53
C PRO A 159 15.86 -16.98 15.30
N PRO A 160 16.42 -16.68 16.49
CA PRO A 160 16.02 -15.51 17.29
C PRO A 160 16.25 -14.17 16.59
N HIS A 161 17.26 -14.10 15.73
CA HIS A 161 17.59 -12.91 14.94
C HIS A 161 16.77 -12.77 13.66
N GLU A 162 15.88 -13.72 13.34
CA GLU A 162 15.07 -13.67 12.13
C GLU A 162 14.04 -12.53 12.24
N PRO A 163 13.99 -11.60 11.25
CA PRO A 163 13.04 -10.49 11.26
C PRO A 163 11.58 -10.92 11.40
N ILE A 164 11.19 -11.99 10.70
CA ILE A 164 9.82 -12.55 10.74
C ILE A 164 9.45 -12.99 12.15
N ARG A 165 10.40 -13.57 12.88
CA ARG A 165 10.16 -14.02 14.26
C ARG A 165 9.99 -12.82 15.19
N LEU A 166 10.88 -11.84 15.08
CA LEU A 166 10.79 -10.60 15.84
C LEU A 166 9.47 -9.88 15.57
N GLU A 167 9.04 -9.82 14.30
CA GLU A 167 7.78 -9.22 13.86
C GLU A 167 6.55 -9.96 14.40
N LEU A 168 6.55 -11.29 14.33
CA LEU A 168 5.43 -12.08 14.83
C LEU A 168 5.36 -12.09 16.37
N GLU A 169 6.48 -11.98 17.08
CA GLU A 169 6.53 -11.98 18.54
C GLU A 169 6.44 -10.57 19.17
N ASN A 170 6.59 -9.50 18.36
CA ASN A 170 6.72 -8.08 18.78
C ASN A 170 7.96 -7.80 19.62
N ASN A 171 9.04 -8.49 19.32
CA ASN A 171 10.34 -8.25 19.93
C ASN A 171 11.23 -7.39 19.03
N GLU A 172 10.66 -6.78 17.98
CA GLU A 172 11.38 -5.85 17.10
C GLU A 172 11.86 -4.61 17.86
N ASP A 173 13.14 -4.29 17.70
CA ASP A 173 13.65 -2.98 18.08
C ASP A 173 13.50 -2.00 16.92
N LEU A 174 12.56 -1.07 17.06
CA LEU A 174 12.30 0.00 16.09
C LEU A 174 13.05 1.29 16.43
N SER A 175 13.95 1.28 17.41
CA SER A 175 14.69 2.48 17.78
C SER A 175 15.62 2.93 16.63
N GLY A 176 15.65 4.24 16.36
CA GLY A 176 16.48 4.83 15.30
C GLY A 176 16.03 4.56 13.85
N THR A 177 15.02 3.72 13.62
CA THR A 177 14.50 3.42 12.27
C THR A 177 13.39 4.39 11.86
N GLN A 178 13.24 4.65 10.55
CA GLN A 178 12.12 5.45 10.03
C GLN A 178 10.75 4.83 10.38
N ALA A 179 10.70 3.50 10.54
CA ALA A 179 9.51 2.77 10.99
C ALA A 179 9.03 3.19 12.39
N SER A 180 9.92 3.70 13.26
CA SER A 180 9.57 4.22 14.59
C SER A 180 8.55 5.36 14.52
N ALA A 181 8.67 6.22 13.52
CA ALA A 181 7.77 7.35 13.33
C ALA A 181 6.35 6.94 12.92
N GLU A 182 6.20 5.74 12.35
CA GLU A 182 4.93 5.20 11.86
C GLU A 182 4.16 4.43 12.95
N VAL A 183 4.87 3.95 13.98
CA VAL A 183 4.26 3.27 15.11
C VAL A 183 3.75 4.30 16.12
N VAL A 184 2.46 4.22 16.41
CA VAL A 184 1.80 5.11 17.38
C VAL A 184 1.35 4.27 18.56
N ASP A 185 1.81 4.63 19.75
CA ASP A 185 1.40 3.94 20.96
C ASP A 185 -0.10 4.07 21.21
N PRO A 186 -0.80 2.98 21.56
CA PRO A 186 -2.23 3.01 21.79
C PRO A 186 -2.66 3.99 22.87
N ASN A 187 -1.80 4.44 23.78
CA ASN A 187 -2.11 5.44 24.80
C ASN A 187 -1.88 6.89 24.31
N LEU A 188 -0.95 7.07 23.37
CA LEU A 188 -0.59 8.37 22.79
C LEU A 188 -1.28 8.61 21.44
N ALA A 189 -2.14 7.69 20.99
CA ALA A 189 -2.91 7.84 19.77
C ALA A 189 -4.10 8.80 19.95
N GLN A 190 -4.23 9.77 19.05
CA GLN A 190 -5.41 10.63 18.91
C GLN A 190 -6.08 10.37 17.56
N LEU A 191 -7.40 10.35 17.55
CA LEU A 191 -8.19 10.18 16.34
C LEU A 191 -8.79 11.53 15.94
N TRP A 192 -8.72 11.87 14.66
CA TRP A 192 -9.21 13.14 14.12
C TRP A 192 -10.20 12.92 12.99
N PHE A 193 -11.32 13.63 13.07
CA PHE A 193 -12.33 13.68 12.03
C PHE A 193 -12.74 15.12 11.76
N SER A 194 -12.64 15.56 10.50
CA SER A 194 -13.02 16.92 10.06
C SER A 194 -12.45 18.05 10.94
N GLY A 195 -11.16 17.95 11.30
CA GLY A 195 -10.48 18.95 12.14
C GLY A 195 -10.86 18.93 13.63
N LYS A 196 -11.68 17.98 14.08
CA LYS A 196 -12.02 17.78 15.49
C LYS A 196 -11.41 16.48 16.02
N GLU A 197 -10.90 16.53 17.25
CA GLU A 197 -10.41 15.35 17.95
C GLU A 197 -11.59 14.49 18.45
N ILE A 198 -11.49 13.18 18.23
CA ILE A 198 -12.42 12.18 18.74
C ILE A 198 -11.88 11.69 20.09
N LEU A 199 -12.54 12.14 21.16
CA LEU A 199 -12.20 11.76 22.51
C LEU A 199 -12.47 10.27 22.75
N ARG A 200 -11.59 9.62 23.52
CA ARG A 200 -11.74 8.23 23.94
C ARG A 200 -13.01 8.06 24.78
N GLY A 201 -13.71 6.94 24.59
CA GLY A 201 -14.93 6.61 25.32
C GLY A 201 -16.23 7.21 24.75
N LYS A 202 -16.14 8.19 23.83
CA LYS A 202 -17.32 8.70 23.11
C LYS A 202 -17.62 7.85 21.88
N LYS A 203 -18.90 7.77 21.50
CA LYS A 203 -19.32 7.02 20.32
C LYS A 203 -19.17 7.90 19.07
N MET A 204 -18.87 7.29 17.93
CA MET A 204 -18.80 8.00 16.64
C MET A 204 -20.09 8.74 16.29
N LYS A 205 -21.25 8.26 16.77
CA LYS A 205 -22.53 8.94 16.56
C LYS A 205 -22.54 10.38 17.10
N ASP A 206 -21.78 10.65 18.16
CA ASP A 206 -21.79 11.97 18.81
C ASP A 206 -21.06 13.01 17.96
N PHE A 207 -20.19 12.57 17.04
CA PHE A 207 -19.41 13.42 16.14
C PHE A 207 -20.00 13.50 14.73
N VAL A 208 -20.64 12.42 14.25
CA VAL A 208 -21.16 12.31 12.88
C VAL A 208 -22.68 12.48 12.80
N GLY A 209 -23.39 12.26 13.91
CA GLY A 209 -24.86 12.23 13.97
C GLY A 209 -25.44 10.88 13.55
N ASN A 210 -26.75 10.86 13.32
CA ASN A 210 -27.50 9.67 12.88
C ASN A 210 -27.46 9.54 11.34
N ASN A 211 -26.27 9.35 10.77
CA ASN A 211 -26.12 9.11 9.34
C ASN A 211 -25.59 7.69 9.08
N GLU A 212 -26.39 6.88 8.37
CA GLU A 212 -26.08 5.46 8.13
C GLU A 212 -25.35 5.21 6.81
N LYS A 213 -25.37 6.17 5.87
CA LYS A 213 -24.81 6.02 4.51
C LYS A 213 -23.57 6.88 4.27
N THR A 214 -22.87 7.29 5.33
CA THR A 214 -21.66 8.11 5.22
C THR A 214 -20.39 7.30 5.37
N LYS A 215 -19.47 7.58 4.45
CA LYS A 215 -18.09 7.13 4.50
C LYS A 215 -17.27 8.13 5.30
N ILE A 216 -16.71 7.66 6.42
CA ILE A 216 -15.95 8.50 7.35
C ILE A 216 -14.47 8.16 7.20
N ILE A 217 -13.63 9.18 7.01
CA ILE A 217 -12.18 9.03 6.99
C ILE A 217 -11.65 9.62 8.30
N VAL A 218 -11.10 8.76 9.15
CA VAL A 218 -10.48 9.16 10.42
C VAL A 218 -8.96 9.10 10.26
N LYS A 219 -8.28 10.15 10.73
CA LYS A 219 -6.82 10.21 10.75
C LYS A 219 -6.30 9.94 12.15
N ILE A 220 -5.20 9.20 12.26
CA ILE A 220 -4.51 8.92 13.52
C ILE A 220 -3.32 9.88 13.63
N SER A 221 -3.14 10.52 14.78
CA SER A 221 -1.94 11.30 15.11
C SER A 221 -1.42 10.97 16.50
N GLN A 222 -0.19 11.38 16.80
CA GLN A 222 0.39 11.30 18.14
C GLN A 222 0.00 12.54 18.95
N VAL A 223 -0.24 12.36 20.25
CA VAL A 223 -0.43 13.47 21.20
C VAL A 223 0.72 14.47 21.06
N GLY A 224 0.37 15.76 20.96
CA GLY A 224 1.33 16.86 20.84
C GLY A 224 1.68 17.27 19.40
N LYS A 225 1.34 16.48 18.38
CA LYS A 225 1.54 16.86 16.95
C LYS A 225 0.38 17.66 16.34
N GLY A 226 -0.64 17.97 17.14
CA GLY A 226 -1.80 18.77 16.72
C GLY A 226 -2.69 18.08 15.68
N ALA A 227 -3.55 18.87 15.05
CA ALA A 227 -4.44 18.37 14.00
C ALA A 227 -3.63 17.89 12.79
N PRO A 228 -3.91 16.70 12.24
CA PRO A 228 -3.18 16.18 11.11
C PRO A 228 -3.35 17.10 9.90
N GLY A 229 -2.24 17.33 9.19
CA GLY A 229 -2.22 18.17 7.99
C GLY A 229 -3.28 17.78 6.97
N ARG A 230 -3.84 18.78 6.29
CA ARG A 230 -4.76 18.56 5.18
C ARG A 230 -3.98 17.86 4.07
N GLU A 231 -4.55 16.79 3.54
CA GLU A 231 -3.94 16.13 2.39
C GLU A 231 -4.10 17.00 1.15
N PRO A 232 -3.14 16.97 0.22
CA PRO A 232 -3.31 17.61 -1.08
C PRO A 232 -4.57 17.03 -1.72
N VAL A 233 -5.45 17.91 -2.19
CA VAL A 233 -6.77 17.54 -2.73
C VAL A 233 -6.63 16.76 -4.04
N MET A 234 -5.50 16.90 -4.72
CA MET A 234 -5.16 16.18 -5.95
C MET A 234 -3.87 15.40 -5.79
N THR A 235 -3.81 14.25 -6.45
CA THR A 235 -2.56 13.53 -6.67
C THR A 235 -1.64 14.31 -7.62
N GLU A 236 -0.35 14.00 -7.61
CA GLU A 236 0.61 14.67 -8.50
C GLU A 236 0.31 14.40 -9.98
N GLU A 237 -0.18 13.19 -10.30
CA GLU A 237 -0.55 12.80 -11.65
C GLU A 237 -1.76 13.58 -12.16
N GLU A 238 -2.81 13.66 -11.35
CA GLU A 238 -3.99 14.47 -11.71
C GLU A 238 -3.62 15.95 -11.83
N ARG A 239 -2.72 16.46 -10.97
CA ARG A 239 -2.24 17.86 -11.03
C ARG A 239 -1.49 18.13 -12.35
N LYS A 240 -0.68 17.18 -12.82
CA LYS A 240 0.00 17.26 -14.12
C LYS A 240 -1.01 17.23 -15.28
N GLN A 241 -2.03 16.38 -15.21
CA GLN A 241 -3.08 16.32 -16.23
C GLN A 241 -3.87 17.63 -16.30
N LEU A 242 -4.21 18.22 -15.16
CA LEU A 242 -4.91 19.50 -15.11
C LEU A 242 -4.05 20.62 -15.68
N MET A 243 -2.75 20.65 -15.34
CA MET A 243 -1.80 21.59 -15.94
C MET A 243 -1.71 21.44 -17.46
N LEU A 244 -1.67 20.21 -17.97
CA LEU A 244 -1.66 19.92 -19.41
C LEU A 244 -2.96 20.38 -20.10
N GLN A 245 -4.11 20.17 -19.46
CA GLN A 245 -5.40 20.60 -19.98
C GLN A 245 -5.51 22.13 -20.02
N GLU A 246 -5.07 22.82 -18.96
CA GLU A 246 -5.02 24.29 -18.93
C GLU A 246 -4.09 24.83 -20.02
N TYR A 247 -2.94 24.20 -20.25
CA TYR A 247 -2.02 24.59 -21.32
C TYR A 247 -2.67 24.45 -22.71
N ARG A 248 -3.31 23.30 -23.00
CA ARG A 248 -4.04 23.10 -24.28
C ARG A 248 -5.15 24.11 -24.46
N ARG A 249 -5.94 24.37 -23.41
CA ARG A 249 -7.00 25.38 -23.43
C ARG A 249 -6.45 26.78 -23.71
N GLN A 250 -5.29 27.12 -23.14
CA GLN A 250 -4.62 28.40 -23.41
C GLN A 250 -4.13 28.50 -24.86
N GLU A 251 -3.57 27.42 -25.42
CA GLU A 251 -3.18 27.39 -26.84
C GLU A 251 -4.39 27.51 -27.77
N GLU A 252 -5.47 26.80 -27.50
CA GLU A 252 -6.73 26.90 -28.26
C GLU A 252 -7.31 28.31 -28.20
N LEU A 253 -7.35 28.93 -27.01
CA LEU A 253 -7.81 30.31 -26.86
C LEU A 253 -6.92 31.31 -27.58
N LYS A 254 -5.59 31.14 -27.51
CA LYS A 254 -4.66 31.99 -28.25
C LYS A 254 -4.84 31.83 -29.76
N LYS A 255 -5.13 30.62 -30.22
CA LYS A 255 -5.41 30.35 -31.63
C LYS A 255 -6.73 31.02 -32.06
N LEU A 256 -7.77 30.95 -31.24
CA LEU A 256 -9.04 31.64 -31.49
C LEU A 256 -8.88 33.17 -31.46
N GLU A 257 -8.05 33.72 -30.59
CA GLU A 257 -7.76 35.16 -30.54
C GLU A 257 -6.97 35.65 -31.75
N ALA A 258 -6.11 34.79 -32.31
CA ALA A 258 -5.34 35.08 -33.52
C ALA A 258 -6.12 34.77 -34.82
N ASP A 259 -7.31 34.17 -34.72
CA ASP A 259 -8.20 33.92 -35.85
C ASP A 259 -8.95 35.22 -36.14
N ASP A 260 -8.30 36.13 -36.88
CA ASP A 260 -8.96 37.33 -37.41
C ASP A 260 -10.06 36.85 -38.39
N ASP A 261 -11.33 37.05 -38.02
CA ASP A 261 -12.62 36.62 -38.61
C ASP A 261 -12.85 36.78 -40.15
N ASP A 262 -11.80 36.94 -40.95
CA ASP A 262 -11.86 37.13 -42.41
C ASP A 262 -12.14 35.83 -43.19
N ASP A 263 -11.99 34.66 -42.57
CA ASP A 263 -12.30 33.35 -43.19
C ASP A 263 -13.80 33.18 -43.50
N TYR A 264 -14.68 33.92 -42.80
CA TYR A 264 -16.11 33.96 -43.13
C TYR A 264 -16.37 34.51 -44.55
N HIS A 265 -15.55 35.45 -45.03
CA HIS A 265 -15.76 36.08 -46.34
C HIS A 265 -15.57 35.13 -47.54
N ASN A 266 -14.82 34.04 -47.37
CA ASN A 266 -14.58 33.04 -48.40
C ASN A 266 -15.39 31.74 -48.21
N ALA A 267 -16.23 31.69 -47.18
CA ALA A 267 -16.99 30.49 -46.87
C ALA A 267 -18.09 30.24 -47.94
N ALA A 268 -18.25 28.98 -48.35
CA ALA A 268 -19.23 28.61 -49.39
C ALA A 268 -20.68 28.99 -49.06
N TRP A 269 -21.00 29.21 -47.78
CA TRP A 269 -22.33 29.64 -47.32
C TRP A 269 -22.54 31.17 -47.39
N ALA A 270 -21.47 31.96 -47.43
CA ALA A 270 -21.53 33.42 -47.61
C ALA A 270 -21.73 33.81 -49.09
N ASP A 271 -21.54 32.86 -50.01
CA ASP A 271 -21.64 33.08 -51.44
C ASP A 271 -23.10 33.08 -51.90
N GLY A 272 -23.70 34.27 -51.96
CA GLY A 272 -25.09 34.49 -52.39
C GLY A 272 -25.40 34.11 -53.85
N SER A 273 -24.40 33.70 -54.63
CA SER A 273 -24.56 33.27 -56.02
C SER A 273 -24.52 31.74 -56.21
N THR A 274 -24.35 30.99 -55.12
CA THR A 274 -24.35 29.51 -55.09
C THR A 274 -25.62 28.90 -55.67
N LEU A 275 -26.79 29.34 -55.20
CA LEU A 275 -28.09 28.84 -55.65
C LEU A 275 -28.34 29.13 -57.14
N LYS A 276 -27.85 30.28 -57.62
CA LYS A 276 -27.94 30.67 -59.03
C LYS A 276 -27.05 29.77 -59.90
N ARG A 277 -25.83 29.48 -59.45
CA ARG A 277 -24.93 28.54 -60.15
C ARG A 277 -25.49 27.12 -60.17
N SER A 278 -26.13 26.65 -59.09
CA SER A 278 -26.75 25.32 -59.06
C SER A 278 -27.93 25.22 -60.04
N PHE A 279 -28.78 26.24 -60.11
CA PHE A 279 -29.93 26.24 -61.04
C PHE A 279 -29.50 26.33 -62.52
N GLN A 280 -28.38 26.99 -62.79
CA GLN A 280 -27.81 27.11 -64.14
C GLN A 280 -26.88 25.94 -64.52
N GLY A 281 -26.67 24.95 -63.63
CA GLY A 281 -25.80 23.80 -63.88
C GLY A 281 -24.30 24.14 -63.89
N LEU A 282 -23.89 25.28 -63.34
CA LEU A 282 -22.53 25.82 -63.40
C LEU A 282 -21.67 25.45 -62.18
N SER A 283 -21.93 24.30 -61.53
CA SER A 283 -21.28 23.93 -60.26
C SER A 283 -19.82 23.47 -60.39
N ASN A 284 -19.35 23.11 -61.59
CA ASN A 284 -18.05 22.47 -61.83
C ASN A 284 -17.16 23.23 -62.83
N ILE A 285 -17.03 24.55 -62.68
CA ILE A 285 -16.18 25.37 -63.55
C ILE A 285 -14.84 25.61 -62.85
N SER A 286 -13.79 24.91 -63.28
CA SER A 286 -12.40 25.19 -62.91
C SER A 286 -11.72 25.92 -64.06
N TRP A 287 -11.19 27.12 -63.81
CA TRP A 287 -10.44 27.88 -64.81
C TRP A 287 -8.96 27.48 -64.90
N ARG A 288 -8.47 26.63 -63.99
CA ARG A 288 -7.10 26.09 -64.08
C ARG A 288 -7.07 24.85 -64.99
N PRO A 289 -6.07 24.71 -65.89
CA PRO A 289 -5.89 23.48 -66.66
C PRO A 289 -5.62 22.31 -65.71
N LYS A 290 -6.11 21.12 -66.07
CA LYS A 290 -5.74 19.87 -65.40
C LYS A 290 -4.37 19.39 -65.87
#